data_AF-A0A7C6ZLC2-F1
#
_entry.id   AF-A0A7C6ZLC2-F1
#
_cell.length_a   1.000
_cell.length_b   1.000
_cell.length_c   1.000
_cell.angle_alpha   90.00
_cell.angle_beta   90.00
_cell.angle_gamma   90.00
#
_symmetry.space_group_name_H-M   'P 1'
#
loop_
_entity.id
_entity.type
_entity.pdbx_description
1 polymer ?
#
loop_
_entity_poly.entity_id
_entity_poly.type
_entity_poly.pdbx_seq_one_letter_code
_entity_poly.pdbx_strand_id
1 'polypeptide(L)'
;MADSLISQLPSVSAAGKQEAEKIMERVEQGRGCLLRTDELVMPQMKSGLMETEPVGEWCNRLLYGDNLLLMEALLTGDPETALPPLRGKIDLIYIDPPFASRSNYRTCCTLKGKDGSFTLEQQAYSDTWQGGMVGYLRMLYPRMYLMRELLSENGSLIVHLDWHAVHYVKVILDDIFGSENFRNEIAWCYGGGGAAKRTYPKKHDLLLWYTKSDNWTFNRQFRPYTQGTLERGLTAVKGDKYVLRKEGAGLDDWWVGREVQKILSPTAYENLKFNTQKPEGLLKRIIRGHSCPGDLVADFFCGTGTTGAVAEKLGRRWIMADASRLALIIAYKRLLQQGCRPFIHHSIAGKIAQGENNSREAAICQLYLKQLLVQNCSADCDEILLELGGLTYSTFDHLPLSGEVKEKVRELALCDPLALLEYWSVDPDYDGKTFRSSWQCCRGRDGRVDSGVKIAVPRVTGVRRICVKAVDVFGNESVVCETVNQ
;
A
#
# COMPACT_ATOMS: atom_id res chain seq x y z
N MET A 1 2.25 20.66 37.14
CA MET A 1 1.87 19.37 36.54
C MET A 1 1.89 19.56 35.04
N ALA A 2 2.43 18.60 34.27
CA ALA A 2 2.25 18.65 32.82
C ALA A 2 0.75 18.58 32.50
N ASP A 3 0.29 19.32 31.50
CA ASP A 3 -1.12 19.28 31.09
C ASP A 3 -1.52 17.85 30.74
N SER A 4 -2.66 17.40 31.29
CA SER A 4 -3.19 16.07 30.98
C SER A 4 -3.52 15.94 29.49
N LEU A 5 -3.58 14.72 28.97
CA LEU A 5 -4.03 14.50 27.59
C LEU A 5 -5.46 15.01 27.39
N ILE A 6 -6.36 14.77 28.36
CA ILE A 6 -7.77 15.19 28.31
C ILE A 6 -7.89 16.71 28.18
N SER A 7 -7.12 17.48 28.95
CA SER A 7 -7.13 18.95 28.85
C SER A 7 -6.58 19.46 27.52
N GLN A 8 -5.78 18.66 26.81
CA GLN A 8 -5.23 19.02 25.49
C GLN A 8 -6.13 18.59 24.32
N LEU A 9 -7.04 17.63 24.50
CA LEU A 9 -7.92 17.12 23.44
C LEU A 9 -8.74 18.22 22.72
N PRO A 10 -9.35 19.21 23.42
CA PRO A 10 -10.07 20.29 22.74
C PRO A 10 -9.17 21.10 21.80
N SER A 11 -7.93 21.37 22.20
CA SER A 11 -6.95 22.06 21.35
C SER A 11 -6.56 21.21 20.15
N VAL A 12 -6.40 19.89 20.33
CA VAL A 12 -6.09 18.96 19.23
C VAL A 12 -7.23 18.92 18.21
N SER A 13 -8.48 18.77 18.66
CA SER A 13 -9.66 18.76 17.80
C SER A 13 -9.81 20.09 17.05
N ALA A 14 -9.76 21.24 17.76
CA ALA A 14 -9.90 22.55 17.13
C ALA A 14 -8.81 22.82 16.07
N ALA A 15 -7.56 22.49 16.37
CA ALA A 15 -6.45 22.67 15.43
C ALA A 15 -6.59 21.74 14.21
N GLY A 16 -6.91 20.46 14.43
CA GLY A 16 -7.11 19.50 13.35
C GLY A 16 -8.28 19.85 12.44
N LYS A 17 -9.38 20.34 13.02
CA LYS A 17 -10.54 20.83 12.27
C LYS A 17 -10.20 22.05 11.42
N GLN A 18 -9.50 23.03 12.01
CA GLN A 18 -9.05 24.21 11.27
C GLN A 18 -8.12 23.84 10.10
N GLU A 19 -7.23 22.88 10.29
CA GLU A 19 -6.35 22.38 9.22
C GLU A 19 -7.14 21.71 8.09
N ALA A 20 -8.10 20.85 8.44
CA ALA A 20 -8.97 20.19 7.47
C ALA A 20 -9.83 21.19 6.69
N GLU A 21 -10.43 22.17 7.36
CA GLU A 21 -11.22 23.24 6.72
C GLU A 21 -10.37 24.07 5.75
N LYS A 22 -9.13 24.40 6.11
CA LYS A 22 -8.18 25.07 5.20
C LYS A 22 -7.84 24.22 3.98
N ILE A 23 -7.76 22.90 4.13
CA ILE A 23 -7.55 21.99 3.00
C ILE A 23 -8.78 22.00 2.10
N MET A 24 -9.98 21.85 2.67
CA MET A 24 -11.23 21.84 1.91
C MET A 24 -11.45 23.16 1.15
N GLU A 25 -11.15 24.31 1.78
CA GLU A 25 -11.23 25.61 1.12
C GLU A 25 -10.31 25.67 -0.12
N ARG A 26 -9.09 25.12 -0.04
CA ARG A 26 -8.19 25.06 -1.21
C ARG A 26 -8.75 24.17 -2.31
N VAL A 27 -9.28 23.00 -1.95
CA VAL A 27 -9.91 22.06 -2.90
C VAL A 27 -11.07 22.74 -3.62
N GLU A 28 -11.98 23.38 -2.88
CA GLU A 28 -13.16 24.06 -3.43
C GLU A 28 -12.80 25.23 -4.36
N GLN A 29 -11.68 25.90 -4.08
CA GLN A 29 -11.16 26.98 -4.93
C GLN A 29 -10.33 26.47 -6.12
N GLY A 30 -10.20 25.16 -6.33
CA GLY A 30 -9.38 24.58 -7.40
C GLY A 30 -7.88 24.79 -7.21
N ARG A 31 -7.44 25.06 -5.97
CA ARG A 31 -6.05 25.31 -5.58
C ARG A 31 -5.45 24.16 -4.75
N GLY A 32 -6.12 23.00 -4.75
CA GLY A 32 -5.65 21.82 -4.05
C GLY A 32 -4.38 21.22 -4.65
N CYS A 33 -3.80 20.26 -3.95
CA CYS A 33 -2.68 19.48 -4.45
C CYS A 33 -3.08 18.73 -5.73
N LEU A 34 -2.12 18.56 -6.65
CA LEU A 34 -2.29 17.75 -7.85
C LEU A 34 -1.40 16.51 -7.77
N LEU A 35 -1.76 15.48 -8.53
CA LEU A 35 -0.91 14.31 -8.68
C LEU A 35 0.00 14.48 -9.89
N ARG A 36 1.07 13.70 -9.91
CA ARG A 36 1.88 13.46 -11.09
C ARG A 36 1.83 11.97 -11.35
N THR A 37 1.50 11.58 -12.58
CA THR A 37 1.68 10.19 -13.01
C THR A 37 3.16 9.94 -13.21
N ASP A 38 3.74 9.11 -12.35
CA ASP A 38 5.13 8.68 -12.47
C ASP A 38 5.25 7.51 -13.46
N GLU A 39 4.28 6.59 -13.41
CA GLU A 39 4.32 5.35 -14.17
C GLU A 39 2.91 4.78 -14.38
N LEU A 40 2.60 4.37 -15.62
CA LEU A 40 1.48 3.49 -15.93
C LEU A 40 2.02 2.06 -15.98
N VAL A 41 1.52 1.20 -15.10
CA VAL A 41 1.96 -0.18 -14.98
C VAL A 41 1.00 -1.09 -15.73
N MET A 42 1.51 -1.78 -16.74
CA MET A 42 0.85 -2.87 -17.45
C MET A 42 1.51 -4.17 -17.01
N PRO A 43 0.94 -4.91 -16.04
CA PRO A 43 1.60 -6.06 -15.43
C PRO A 43 1.86 -7.18 -16.46
N GLN A 44 3.10 -7.31 -16.90
CA GLN A 44 3.56 -8.36 -17.80
C GLN A 44 4.93 -8.87 -17.36
N MET A 45 4.91 -10.02 -16.68
CA MET A 45 6.11 -10.69 -16.15
C MET A 45 6.60 -11.83 -17.06
N LYS A 46 5.99 -12.03 -18.24
CA LYS A 46 6.34 -13.07 -19.22
C LYS A 46 6.51 -12.46 -20.60
N SER A 47 7.36 -13.07 -21.43
CA SER A 47 7.51 -12.69 -22.84
C SER A 47 6.23 -13.00 -23.64
N GLY A 48 5.78 -12.05 -24.47
CA GLY A 48 4.56 -12.18 -25.28
C GLY A 48 4.20 -10.88 -25.99
N LEU A 49 3.15 -10.90 -26.80
CA LEU A 49 2.56 -9.69 -27.41
C LEU A 49 2.04 -8.76 -26.31
N MET A 50 2.48 -7.50 -26.35
CA MET A 50 2.10 -6.47 -25.38
C MET A 50 0.65 -6.00 -25.62
N GLU A 51 -0.12 -5.87 -24.54
CA GLU A 51 -1.39 -5.13 -24.56
C GLU A 51 -1.09 -3.65 -24.30
N THR A 52 -1.55 -2.76 -25.19
CA THR A 52 -1.08 -1.37 -25.23
C THR A 52 -1.98 -0.38 -24.49
N GLU A 53 -3.17 -0.78 -24.03
CA GLU A 53 -4.16 0.14 -23.47
C GLU A 53 -4.89 -0.50 -22.27
N PRO A 54 -5.16 0.26 -21.18
CA PRO A 54 -6.00 -0.21 -20.09
C PRO A 54 -7.43 -0.46 -20.59
N VAL A 55 -7.96 -1.65 -20.31
CA VAL A 55 -9.34 -2.02 -20.65
C VAL A 55 -10.31 -1.46 -19.59
N GLY A 56 -10.91 -0.30 -19.85
CA GLY A 56 -12.05 0.25 -19.06
C GLY A 56 -11.88 1.70 -18.57
N GLU A 57 -12.94 2.27 -17.96
CA GLU A 57 -12.98 3.66 -17.47
C GLU A 57 -12.12 3.93 -16.21
N TRP A 58 -11.71 2.88 -15.48
CA TRP A 58 -10.98 3.03 -14.22
C TRP A 58 -9.67 2.26 -14.20
N CYS A 59 -8.62 2.92 -13.73
CA CYS A 59 -7.33 2.32 -13.42
C CYS A 59 -7.06 2.42 -11.91
N ASN A 60 -6.62 1.32 -11.29
CA ASN A 60 -6.27 1.32 -9.87
C ASN A 60 -5.06 2.22 -9.61
N ARG A 61 -4.87 2.69 -8.37
CA ARG A 61 -3.85 3.71 -8.08
C ARG A 61 -3.01 3.37 -6.86
N LEU A 62 -1.69 3.44 -7.03
CA LEU A 62 -0.69 3.32 -5.96
C LEU A 62 0.00 4.66 -5.80
N LEU A 63 -0.11 5.27 -4.62
CA LEU A 63 0.28 6.65 -4.36
C LEU A 63 1.46 6.71 -3.39
N TYR A 64 2.51 7.42 -3.77
CA TYR A 64 3.68 7.66 -2.94
C TYR A 64 3.71 9.10 -2.42
N GLY A 65 3.84 9.24 -1.09
CA GLY A 65 3.99 10.53 -0.42
C GLY A 65 3.19 10.66 0.87
N ASP A 66 3.15 11.87 1.43
CA ASP A 66 2.31 12.13 2.60
C ASP A 66 0.83 11.95 2.26
N ASN A 67 0.17 11.06 3.00
CA ASN A 67 -1.20 10.68 2.72
C ASN A 67 -2.23 11.80 2.91
N LEU A 68 -1.94 12.86 3.69
CA LEU A 68 -2.82 14.02 3.80
C LEU A 68 -2.86 14.80 2.48
N LEU A 69 -1.68 15.07 1.91
CA LEU A 69 -1.56 15.75 0.61
C LEU A 69 -2.14 14.90 -0.52
N LEU A 70 -1.94 13.58 -0.46
CA LEU A 70 -2.50 12.66 -1.45
C LEU A 70 -4.03 12.65 -1.38
N MET A 71 -4.62 12.63 -0.19
CA MET A 71 -6.08 12.74 -0.04
C MET A 71 -6.63 14.09 -0.50
N GLU A 72 -5.91 15.20 -0.25
CA GLU A 72 -6.24 16.52 -0.82
C GLU A 72 -6.27 16.45 -2.36
N ALA A 73 -5.29 15.78 -2.97
CA ALA A 73 -5.25 15.61 -4.42
C ALA A 73 -6.36 14.70 -4.96
N LEU A 74 -6.73 13.63 -4.24
CA LEU A 74 -7.88 12.80 -4.61
C LEU A 74 -9.21 13.56 -4.53
N LEU A 75 -9.36 14.45 -3.55
CA LEU A 75 -10.52 15.34 -3.44
C LEU A 75 -10.56 16.37 -4.56
N THR A 76 -9.39 16.87 -4.98
CA THR A 76 -9.26 17.83 -6.08
C THR A 76 -9.53 17.20 -7.44
N GLY A 77 -9.15 15.93 -7.62
CA GLY A 77 -9.06 15.31 -8.94
C GLY A 77 -7.86 15.83 -9.73
N ASP A 78 -7.66 15.27 -10.91
CA ASP A 78 -6.54 15.62 -11.77
C ASP A 78 -6.90 15.37 -13.25
N PRO A 79 -7.15 16.44 -14.03
CA PRO A 79 -7.45 16.35 -15.44
C PRO A 79 -6.32 15.73 -16.28
N GLU A 80 -5.05 15.90 -15.91
CA GLU A 80 -3.92 15.35 -16.67
C GLU A 80 -3.88 13.83 -16.60
N THR A 81 -4.40 13.26 -15.50
CA THR A 81 -4.46 11.81 -15.27
C THR A 81 -5.87 11.23 -15.44
N ALA A 82 -6.77 12.03 -16.02
CA ALA A 82 -8.20 11.76 -16.17
C ALA A 82 -8.87 11.29 -14.86
N LEU A 83 -8.34 11.71 -13.71
CA LEU A 83 -8.89 11.39 -12.40
C LEU A 83 -9.98 12.40 -12.04
N PRO A 84 -11.26 12.01 -11.99
CA PRO A 84 -12.27 12.91 -11.45
C PRO A 84 -12.07 13.13 -9.95
N PRO A 85 -12.57 14.25 -9.39
CA PRO A 85 -12.68 14.44 -7.95
C PRO A 85 -13.37 13.24 -7.28
N LEU A 86 -12.78 12.71 -6.19
CA LEU A 86 -13.27 11.51 -5.51
C LEU A 86 -14.07 11.78 -4.23
N ARG A 87 -14.48 13.03 -3.99
CA ARG A 87 -15.39 13.35 -2.88
C ARG A 87 -16.67 12.51 -2.98
N GLY A 88 -17.01 11.79 -1.93
CA GLY A 88 -18.22 10.97 -1.92
C GLY A 88 -18.16 9.69 -2.77
N LYS A 89 -16.96 9.17 -3.11
CA LYS A 89 -16.82 8.07 -4.09
C LYS A 89 -16.23 6.76 -3.55
N ILE A 90 -15.65 6.75 -2.34
CA ILE A 90 -14.98 5.57 -1.79
C ILE A 90 -15.94 4.78 -0.91
N ASP A 91 -16.14 3.50 -1.18
CA ASP A 91 -17.15 2.67 -0.49
C ASP A 91 -16.59 2.00 0.77
N LEU A 92 -15.27 1.79 0.83
CA LEU A 92 -14.61 1.26 2.01
C LEU A 92 -13.23 1.87 2.16
N ILE A 93 -12.97 2.46 3.33
CA ILE A 93 -11.63 2.82 3.75
C ILE A 93 -11.23 1.89 4.91
N TYR A 94 -10.13 1.17 4.75
CA TYR A 94 -9.46 0.48 5.85
C TYR A 94 -8.14 1.19 6.12
N ILE A 95 -7.85 1.47 7.39
CA ILE A 95 -6.55 2.01 7.78
C ILE A 95 -5.99 1.27 8.99
N ASP A 96 -4.67 1.13 8.97
CA ASP A 96 -3.84 0.59 10.04
C ASP A 96 -2.75 1.62 10.36
N PRO A 97 -3.14 2.79 10.94
CA PRO A 97 -2.18 3.82 11.25
C PRO A 97 -1.15 3.30 12.26
N PRO A 98 0.05 3.90 12.34
CA PRO A 98 1.03 3.51 13.34
C PRO A 98 0.44 3.65 14.77
N PHE A 99 0.81 2.78 15.72
CA PHE A 99 0.06 2.62 16.99
C PHE A 99 0.55 3.51 18.13
N ALA A 100 1.44 4.47 17.89
CA ALA A 100 2.07 5.27 18.93
C ALA A 100 2.80 4.44 19.99
N SER A 101 3.37 3.29 19.57
CA SER A 101 4.11 2.37 20.42
C SER A 101 5.55 2.82 20.70
N ARG A 102 5.98 3.97 20.15
CA ARG A 102 7.36 4.51 20.27
C ARG A 102 8.43 3.53 19.78
N SER A 103 8.14 2.80 18.70
CA SER A 103 9.00 1.76 18.14
C SER A 103 9.53 2.12 16.75
N ASN A 104 10.75 1.68 16.43
CA ASN A 104 11.30 1.77 15.08
C ASN A 104 10.93 0.49 14.32
N TYR A 105 10.10 0.61 13.29
CA TYR A 105 9.69 -0.53 12.49
C TYR A 105 10.71 -0.81 11.39
N ARG A 106 11.01 -2.10 11.19
CA ARG A 106 12.05 -2.57 10.27
C ARG A 106 11.47 -3.47 9.19
N THR A 107 12.06 -3.41 8.02
CA THR A 107 11.92 -4.39 6.94
C THR A 107 13.25 -5.11 6.73
N CYS A 108 13.17 -6.39 6.36
CA CYS A 108 14.34 -7.21 6.12
C CYS A 108 14.41 -7.60 4.65
N CYS A 109 15.51 -7.26 3.98
CA CYS A 109 15.84 -7.77 2.66
C CYS A 109 17.00 -8.76 2.77
N THR A 110 16.93 -9.92 2.14
CA THR A 110 18.05 -10.87 2.10
C THR A 110 18.80 -10.70 0.79
N LEU A 111 20.07 -10.33 0.88
CA LEU A 111 20.98 -10.20 -0.25
C LEU A 111 21.91 -11.41 -0.31
N LYS A 112 22.32 -11.82 -1.52
CA LYS A 112 23.31 -12.88 -1.73
C LYS A 112 24.65 -12.25 -2.11
N GLY A 113 25.64 -12.43 -1.25
CA GLY A 113 27.03 -12.06 -1.52
C GLY A 113 27.91 -13.26 -1.87
N LYS A 114 29.22 -13.00 -2.02
CA LYS A 114 30.23 -14.02 -2.34
C LYS A 114 30.33 -15.12 -1.28
N ASP A 115 30.23 -14.76 0.00
CA ASP A 115 30.40 -15.69 1.13
C ASP A 115 29.06 -16.22 1.69
N GLY A 116 27.98 -16.11 0.92
CA GLY A 116 26.64 -16.54 1.30
C GLY A 116 25.64 -15.38 1.38
N SER A 117 24.47 -15.64 1.96
CA SER A 117 23.41 -14.63 2.11
C SER A 117 23.52 -13.86 3.41
N PHE A 118 23.27 -12.56 3.38
CA PHE A 118 23.11 -11.73 4.58
C PHE A 118 21.78 -10.97 4.55
N THR A 119 21.29 -10.60 5.73
CA THR A 119 20.04 -9.86 5.88
C THR A 119 20.34 -8.40 6.15
N LEU A 120 19.77 -7.54 5.31
CA LEU A 120 19.75 -6.10 5.43
C LEU A 120 18.50 -5.69 6.20
N GLU A 121 18.68 -5.20 7.43
CA GLU A 121 17.60 -4.55 8.18
C GLU A 121 17.54 -3.06 7.81
N GLN A 122 16.39 -2.61 7.34
CA GLN A 122 16.14 -1.21 6.98
C GLN A 122 15.01 -0.65 7.83
N GLN A 123 15.13 0.60 8.27
CA GLN A 123 14.04 1.28 8.97
C GLN A 123 12.94 1.64 7.97
N ALA A 124 11.73 1.10 8.16
CA ALA A 124 10.60 1.33 7.27
C ALA A 124 9.84 2.62 7.61
N TYR A 125 9.69 2.92 8.91
CA TYR A 125 9.15 4.18 9.45
C TYR A 125 9.43 4.31 10.96
N SER A 126 9.30 5.52 11.51
CA SER A 126 9.39 5.81 12.95
C SER A 126 8.01 6.05 13.56
N ASP A 127 7.69 5.39 14.67
CA ASP A 127 6.42 5.53 15.41
C ASP A 127 6.58 6.50 16.59
N THR A 128 7.13 7.68 16.32
CA THR A 128 7.46 8.70 17.34
C THR A 128 7.01 10.08 16.89
N TRP A 129 6.15 10.74 17.67
CA TRP A 129 5.73 12.13 17.44
C TRP A 129 6.27 13.05 18.50
N GLN A 130 6.62 14.27 18.10
CA GLN A 130 6.82 15.36 19.04
C GLN A 130 5.54 15.56 19.85
N GLY A 131 5.65 15.56 21.18
CA GLY A 131 4.49 15.65 22.09
C GLY A 131 3.73 14.33 22.33
N GLY A 132 4.22 13.18 21.85
CA GLY A 132 3.63 11.86 22.14
C GLY A 132 2.23 11.69 21.53
N MET A 133 1.27 11.20 22.33
CA MET A 133 -0.12 10.94 21.88
C MET A 133 -0.79 12.19 21.30
N VAL A 134 -0.48 13.38 21.80
CA VAL A 134 -1.01 14.64 21.27
C VAL A 134 -0.57 14.87 19.83
N GLY A 135 0.73 14.67 19.54
CA GLY A 135 1.25 14.78 18.19
C GLY A 135 0.67 13.72 17.24
N TYR A 136 0.47 12.50 17.74
CA TYR A 136 -0.19 11.43 17.00
C TYR A 136 -1.63 11.79 16.60
N LEU A 137 -2.43 12.28 17.55
CA LEU A 137 -3.81 12.67 17.28
C LEU A 137 -3.90 13.90 16.36
N ARG A 138 -2.97 14.86 16.48
CA ARG A 138 -2.86 15.99 15.54
C ARG A 138 -2.57 15.52 14.11
N MET A 139 -1.73 14.50 13.94
CA MET A 139 -1.48 13.91 12.63
C MET A 139 -2.73 13.22 12.07
N LEU A 140 -3.47 12.46 12.88
CA LEU A 140 -4.62 11.69 12.42
C LEU A 140 -5.88 12.52 12.15
N TYR A 141 -6.15 13.57 12.93
CA TYR A 141 -7.40 14.33 12.83
C TYR A 141 -7.70 14.82 11.41
N PRO A 142 -6.83 15.61 10.74
CA PRO A 142 -7.15 16.12 9.41
C PRO A 142 -7.26 14.99 8.39
N ARG A 143 -6.48 13.90 8.57
CA ARG A 143 -6.54 12.72 7.70
C ARG A 143 -7.89 12.01 7.79
N MET A 144 -8.39 11.77 9.00
CA MET A 144 -9.71 11.16 9.23
C MET A 144 -10.85 12.05 8.72
N TYR A 145 -10.71 13.36 8.82
CA TYR A 145 -11.65 14.30 8.23
C TYR A 145 -11.70 14.16 6.71
N LEU A 146 -10.55 14.16 6.02
CA LEU A 146 -10.53 13.97 4.56
C LEU A 146 -11.04 12.59 4.15
N MET A 147 -10.73 11.53 4.90
CA MET A 147 -11.30 10.19 4.67
C MET A 147 -12.83 10.22 4.74
N ARG A 148 -13.42 10.93 5.71
CA ARG A 148 -14.87 11.13 5.78
C ARG A 148 -15.39 11.82 4.51
N GLU A 149 -14.69 12.81 3.97
CA GLU A 149 -15.11 13.51 2.75
C GLU A 149 -14.97 12.66 1.48
N LEU A 150 -14.02 11.73 1.46
CA LEU A 150 -13.83 10.79 0.36
C LEU A 150 -14.86 9.65 0.35
N LEU A 151 -15.39 9.25 1.51
CA LEU A 151 -16.37 8.18 1.60
C LEU A 151 -17.67 8.50 0.87
N SER A 152 -18.19 7.52 0.12
CA SER A 152 -19.56 7.54 -0.40
C SER A 152 -20.58 7.51 0.74
N GLU A 153 -21.82 7.87 0.44
CA GLU A 153 -22.89 7.89 1.46
C GLU A 153 -23.12 6.51 2.08
N ASN A 154 -22.90 5.43 1.32
CA ASN A 154 -22.98 4.04 1.80
C ASN A 154 -21.66 3.52 2.39
N GLY A 155 -20.64 4.39 2.46
CA GLY A 155 -19.26 4.02 2.73
C GLY A 155 -18.97 3.72 4.20
N SER A 156 -18.05 2.79 4.43
CA SER A 156 -17.55 2.44 5.76
C SER A 156 -16.09 2.82 5.97
N LEU A 157 -15.76 3.30 7.16
CA LEU A 157 -14.38 3.42 7.67
C LEU A 157 -14.13 2.32 8.71
N ILE A 158 -13.06 1.56 8.52
CA ILE A 158 -12.55 0.58 9.48
C ILE A 158 -11.16 1.01 9.93
N VAL A 159 -11.02 1.33 11.23
CA VAL A 159 -9.75 1.77 11.81
C VAL A 159 -9.22 0.70 12.75
N HIS A 160 -8.05 0.17 12.43
CA HIS A 160 -7.37 -0.83 13.23
C HIS A 160 -6.43 -0.17 14.24
N LEU A 161 -6.63 -0.46 15.53
CA LEU A 161 -5.84 0.12 16.62
C LEU A 161 -5.54 -0.91 17.71
N ASP A 162 -4.47 -0.64 18.47
CA ASP A 162 -4.20 -1.31 19.72
C ASP A 162 -4.74 -0.51 20.93
N TRP A 163 -4.58 -1.08 22.12
CA TRP A 163 -5.04 -0.52 23.39
C TRP A 163 -4.45 0.85 23.76
N HIS A 164 -3.32 1.28 23.17
CA HIS A 164 -2.70 2.57 23.52
C HIS A 164 -3.50 3.74 22.95
N ALA A 165 -4.00 3.61 21.72
CA ALA A 165 -4.57 4.71 20.95
C ALA A 165 -6.09 4.62 20.76
N VAL A 166 -6.67 3.42 20.83
CA VAL A 166 -8.07 3.16 20.45
C VAL A 166 -9.09 4.13 21.05
N HIS A 167 -9.01 4.40 22.36
CA HIS A 167 -9.99 5.25 23.04
C HIS A 167 -9.88 6.71 22.61
N TYR A 168 -8.67 7.21 22.37
CA TYR A 168 -8.47 8.60 21.96
C TYR A 168 -8.87 8.81 20.50
N VAL A 169 -8.52 7.85 19.63
CA VAL A 169 -8.94 7.88 18.22
C VAL A 169 -10.46 7.75 18.11
N LYS A 170 -11.10 6.91 18.92
CA LYS A 170 -12.57 6.80 18.98
C LYS A 170 -13.24 8.14 19.26
N VAL A 171 -12.74 8.89 20.25
CA VAL A 171 -13.27 10.21 20.59
C VAL A 171 -13.06 11.22 19.46
N ILE A 172 -11.91 11.19 18.78
CA ILE A 172 -11.67 12.02 17.59
C ILE A 172 -12.61 11.64 16.44
N LEU A 173 -12.86 10.35 16.21
CA LEU A 173 -13.82 9.90 15.20
C LEU A 173 -15.25 10.29 15.56
N ASP A 174 -15.64 10.31 16.83
CA ASP A 174 -16.95 10.82 17.26
C ASP A 174 -17.12 12.31 16.93
N ASP A 175 -16.07 13.11 17.08
CA ASP A 175 -16.07 14.53 16.71
C ASP A 175 -16.19 14.74 15.19
N ILE A 176 -15.56 13.87 14.39
CA ILE A 176 -15.50 13.99 12.92
C ILE A 176 -16.75 13.38 12.25
N PHE A 177 -17.12 12.16 12.62
CA PHE A 177 -18.21 11.40 12.01
C PHE A 177 -19.54 11.60 12.72
N GLY A 178 -19.54 12.01 13.99
CA GLY A 178 -20.70 11.93 14.86
C GLY A 178 -20.78 10.58 15.54
N SER A 179 -21.06 10.58 16.84
CA SER A 179 -21.18 9.36 17.65
C SER A 179 -22.30 8.42 17.19
N GLU A 180 -23.34 8.99 16.56
CA GLU A 180 -24.45 8.27 15.94
C GLU A 180 -24.03 7.47 14.69
N ASN A 181 -22.86 7.78 14.12
CA ASN A 181 -22.29 7.10 12.97
C ASN A 181 -21.31 5.98 13.34
N PHE A 182 -21.07 5.79 14.63
CA PHE A 182 -20.41 4.60 15.13
C PHE A 182 -21.33 3.38 15.02
N ARG A 183 -20.80 2.27 14.50
CA ARG A 183 -21.58 1.03 14.27
C ARG A 183 -21.19 -0.08 15.22
N ASN A 184 -19.89 -0.36 15.34
CA ASN A 184 -19.41 -1.39 16.24
C ASN A 184 -17.91 -1.26 16.56
N GLU A 185 -17.50 -1.88 17.65
CA GLU A 185 -16.11 -2.20 17.97
C GLU A 185 -15.91 -3.71 17.83
N ILE A 186 -15.04 -4.12 16.90
CA ILE A 186 -14.80 -5.53 16.60
C ILE A 186 -13.46 -5.95 17.21
N ALA A 187 -13.49 -6.98 18.06
CA ALA A 187 -12.30 -7.52 18.71
C ALA A 187 -11.63 -8.57 17.82
N TRP A 188 -10.53 -8.21 17.17
CA TRP A 188 -9.74 -9.15 16.38
C TRP A 188 -8.80 -9.95 17.29
N CYS A 189 -9.20 -11.18 17.58
CA CYS A 189 -8.55 -12.07 18.53
C CYS A 189 -7.55 -13.01 17.85
N TYR A 190 -6.35 -13.13 18.42
CA TYR A 190 -5.27 -13.93 17.85
C TYR A 190 -4.50 -14.75 18.90
N GLY A 191 -4.05 -15.94 18.47
CA GLY A 191 -3.17 -16.81 19.24
C GLY A 191 -1.68 -16.48 19.05
N GLY A 192 -0.82 -17.04 19.91
CA GLY A 192 0.64 -16.83 19.86
C GLY A 192 1.13 -15.54 20.54
N GLY A 193 2.45 -15.39 20.70
CA GLY A 193 3.06 -14.28 21.46
C GLY A 193 3.23 -14.56 22.96
N GLY A 194 4.10 -13.79 23.62
CA GLY A 194 4.66 -14.08 24.95
C GLY A 194 3.66 -14.23 26.09
N ALA A 195 4.06 -15.01 27.10
CA ALA A 195 3.36 -15.15 28.37
C ALA A 195 3.80 -14.02 29.31
N ALA A 196 3.03 -12.93 29.32
CA ALA A 196 3.30 -11.83 30.25
C ALA A 196 3.21 -12.34 31.69
N LYS A 197 4.25 -12.08 32.50
CA LYS A 197 4.33 -12.57 33.89
C LYS A 197 3.53 -11.71 34.89
N ARG A 198 3.25 -10.45 34.55
CA ARG A 198 2.66 -9.45 35.44
C ARG A 198 1.31 -8.92 34.95
N THR A 199 0.75 -9.49 33.89
CA THR A 199 -0.53 -9.06 33.31
C THR A 199 -1.12 -10.17 32.45
N TYR A 200 -2.39 -10.04 32.05
CA TYR A 200 -2.98 -10.93 31.06
C TYR A 200 -2.28 -10.74 29.70
N PRO A 201 -1.99 -11.84 28.98
CA PRO A 201 -1.48 -11.73 27.62
C PRO A 201 -2.44 -10.91 26.74
N LYS A 202 -1.89 -9.92 26.03
CA LYS A 202 -2.66 -9.13 25.06
C LYS A 202 -2.90 -9.98 23.81
N LYS A 203 -4.16 -10.37 23.58
CA LYS A 203 -4.55 -11.35 22.55
C LYS A 203 -5.59 -10.82 21.57
N HIS A 204 -5.80 -9.51 21.54
CA HIS A 204 -6.63 -8.88 20.54
C HIS A 204 -6.17 -7.46 20.23
N ASP A 205 -6.48 -7.02 19.03
CA ASP A 205 -6.55 -5.62 18.62
C ASP A 205 -8.01 -5.26 18.34
N LEU A 206 -8.32 -3.97 18.20
CA LEU A 206 -9.68 -3.48 17.99
C LEU A 206 -9.81 -2.87 16.59
N LEU A 207 -10.94 -3.14 15.95
CA LEU A 207 -11.35 -2.51 14.70
C LEU A 207 -12.57 -1.62 14.99
N LEU A 208 -12.41 -0.31 14.89
CA LEU A 208 -13.50 0.64 15.01
C LEU A 208 -14.22 0.76 13.67
N TRP A 209 -15.54 0.54 13.66
CA TRP A 209 -16.38 0.65 12.47
C TRP A 209 -17.27 1.89 12.53
N TYR A 210 -17.05 2.80 11.60
CA TYR A 210 -17.89 3.97 11.34
C TYR A 210 -18.48 3.91 9.93
N THR A 211 -19.62 4.56 9.75
CA THR A 211 -20.21 4.79 8.42
C THR A 211 -20.32 6.28 8.14
N LYS A 212 -20.37 6.66 6.86
CA LYS A 212 -20.55 8.07 6.47
C LYS A 212 -21.94 8.59 6.86
N SER A 213 -22.96 7.75 6.70
CA SER A 213 -24.36 8.07 6.94
C SER A 213 -25.08 6.95 7.72
N ASP A 214 -26.41 7.06 7.83
CA ASP A 214 -27.33 6.04 8.34
C ASP A 214 -27.63 4.93 7.33
N ASN A 215 -27.15 5.06 6.09
CA ASN A 215 -27.19 4.02 5.06
C ASN A 215 -25.77 3.49 4.84
N TRP A 216 -25.60 2.16 4.82
CA TRP A 216 -24.28 1.56 4.59
C TRP A 216 -24.34 0.16 4.01
N THR A 217 -23.25 -0.23 3.35
CA THR A 217 -23.06 -1.59 2.86
C THR A 217 -22.63 -2.51 4.00
N PHE A 218 -23.42 -3.55 4.29
CA PHE A 218 -23.01 -4.63 5.18
C PHE A 218 -23.47 -6.01 4.66
N ASN A 219 -22.51 -6.82 4.22
CA ASN A 219 -22.74 -8.18 3.78
C ASN A 219 -22.53 -9.12 4.95
N ARG A 220 -23.63 -9.64 5.50
CA ARG A 220 -23.57 -10.58 6.63
C ARG A 220 -22.78 -11.82 6.26
N GLN A 221 -21.76 -12.10 7.05
CA GLN A 221 -20.89 -13.27 6.89
C GLN A 221 -21.25 -14.36 7.90
N PHE A 222 -20.88 -15.60 7.56
CA PHE A 222 -21.21 -16.78 8.34
C PHE A 222 -19.98 -17.67 8.54
N ARG A 223 -20.01 -18.45 9.62
CA ARG A 223 -19.08 -19.53 9.93
C ARG A 223 -19.83 -20.86 9.98
N PRO A 224 -19.15 -21.98 9.72
CA PRO A 224 -19.73 -23.30 9.95
C PRO A 224 -20.23 -23.44 11.39
N TYR A 225 -21.35 -24.14 11.56
CA TYR A 225 -21.78 -24.53 12.90
C TYR A 225 -20.75 -25.44 13.57
N THR A 226 -20.64 -25.34 14.89
CA THR A 226 -19.82 -26.30 15.63
C THR A 226 -20.48 -27.67 15.60
N GLN A 227 -19.68 -28.73 15.73
CA GLN A 227 -20.19 -30.10 15.79
C GLN A 227 -21.27 -30.26 16.87
N GLY A 228 -21.05 -29.70 18.07
CA GLY A 228 -22.05 -29.71 19.14
C GLY A 228 -23.33 -28.93 18.82
N THR A 229 -23.27 -27.90 17.97
CA THR A 229 -24.48 -27.19 17.48
C THR A 229 -25.26 -28.03 16.48
N LEU A 230 -24.56 -28.78 15.61
CA LEU A 230 -25.19 -29.67 14.64
C LEU A 230 -25.84 -30.88 15.35
N GLU A 231 -25.14 -31.47 16.32
CA GLU A 231 -25.59 -32.65 17.08
C GLU A 231 -26.77 -32.36 18.00
N ARG A 232 -26.75 -31.22 18.70
CA ARG A 232 -27.84 -30.86 19.62
C ARG A 232 -29.10 -30.45 18.90
N GLY A 233 -29.05 -30.15 17.59
CA GLY A 233 -30.06 -29.30 16.96
C GLY A 233 -30.26 -28.00 17.77
N LEU A 234 -31.29 -27.22 17.46
CA LEU A 234 -31.68 -26.09 18.32
C LEU A 234 -32.48 -26.54 19.57
N THR A 235 -32.43 -27.82 19.90
CA THR A 235 -33.15 -28.46 21.02
C THR A 235 -32.27 -28.43 22.26
N ALA A 236 -32.50 -27.53 23.24
CA ALA A 236 -33.62 -27.64 24.18
C ALA A 236 -34.19 -26.29 24.66
N VAL A 237 -33.77 -25.15 24.09
CA VAL A 237 -34.05 -23.80 24.66
C VAL A 237 -34.92 -22.91 23.76
N LYS A 238 -35.00 -23.16 22.44
CA LYS A 238 -35.66 -22.24 21.49
C LYS A 238 -36.93 -22.74 20.80
N GLY A 239 -37.41 -23.93 21.15
CA GLY A 239 -38.66 -24.52 20.64
C GLY A 239 -38.65 -24.87 19.13
N ASP A 240 -39.72 -25.51 18.67
CA ASP A 240 -39.85 -26.10 17.31
C ASP A 240 -39.85 -25.08 16.15
N LYS A 241 -39.73 -23.78 16.44
CA LYS A 241 -39.78 -22.69 15.44
C LYS A 241 -38.41 -22.25 14.93
N TYR A 242 -37.32 -22.82 15.44
CA TYR A 242 -35.96 -22.38 15.13
C TYR A 242 -35.22 -23.43 14.30
N VAL A 243 -35.02 -23.11 13.01
CA VAL A 243 -34.27 -23.95 12.06
C VAL A 243 -32.87 -23.36 11.86
N LEU A 244 -31.85 -24.22 11.84
CA LEU A 244 -30.48 -23.81 11.52
C LEU A 244 -30.44 -23.22 10.11
N ARG A 245 -29.72 -22.11 9.95
CA ARG A 245 -29.57 -21.45 8.65
C ARG A 245 -28.69 -22.29 7.75
N LYS A 246 -29.00 -22.32 6.45
CA LYS A 246 -28.20 -23.08 5.47
C LYS A 246 -26.79 -22.52 5.34
N GLU A 247 -26.64 -21.21 5.57
CA GLU A 247 -25.41 -20.44 5.44
C GLU A 247 -24.47 -20.63 6.64
N GLY A 248 -24.98 -21.12 7.78
CA GLY A 248 -24.21 -21.32 9.02
C GLY A 248 -24.56 -20.32 10.14
N ALA A 249 -23.70 -20.27 11.16
CA ALA A 249 -23.81 -19.29 12.23
C ALA A 249 -23.32 -17.92 11.74
N GLY A 250 -24.06 -16.85 12.01
CA GLY A 250 -23.56 -15.50 11.71
C GLY A 250 -22.24 -15.23 12.44
N LEU A 251 -21.37 -14.44 11.84
CA LEU A 251 -20.18 -13.95 12.54
C LEU A 251 -20.58 -12.98 13.66
N ASP A 252 -19.91 -13.15 14.79
CA ASP A 252 -19.96 -12.25 15.93
C ASP A 252 -18.92 -11.13 15.73
N ASP A 253 -18.88 -10.17 16.65
CA ASP A 253 -17.93 -9.05 16.67
C ASP A 253 -16.59 -9.37 17.36
N TRP A 254 -16.43 -10.57 17.92
CA TRP A 254 -15.12 -11.14 18.23
C TRP A 254 -14.65 -12.04 17.08
N TRP A 255 -13.55 -11.67 16.42
CA TRP A 255 -13.03 -12.43 15.29
C TRP A 255 -11.89 -13.32 15.73
N VAL A 256 -12.15 -14.63 15.71
CA VAL A 256 -11.17 -15.70 15.94
C VAL A 256 -11.07 -16.57 14.71
N GLY A 257 -10.00 -17.36 14.62
CA GLY A 257 -9.83 -18.40 13.61
C GLY A 257 -8.44 -18.40 12.97
N ARG A 258 -8.13 -19.49 12.26
CA ARG A 258 -6.85 -19.64 11.54
C ARG A 258 -6.78 -18.69 10.34
N GLU A 259 -7.92 -18.40 9.75
CA GLU A 259 -8.09 -17.53 8.59
C GLU A 259 -7.83 -16.05 8.90
N VAL A 260 -7.94 -15.63 10.15
CA VAL A 260 -7.63 -14.26 10.58
C VAL A 260 -6.45 -14.24 11.56
N GLN A 261 -5.52 -15.19 11.49
CA GLN A 261 -4.44 -15.24 12.48
C GLN A 261 -3.42 -14.10 12.28
N LYS A 262 -3.12 -13.34 13.35
CA LYS A 262 -2.18 -12.19 13.29
C LYS A 262 -0.75 -12.57 12.92
N ILE A 263 -0.24 -13.67 13.48
CA ILE A 263 1.12 -14.12 13.23
C ILE A 263 1.11 -15.00 11.98
N LEU A 264 1.68 -14.47 10.90
CA LEU A 264 1.97 -15.24 9.70
C LEU A 264 3.13 -16.20 9.98
N SER A 265 2.99 -17.47 9.56
CA SER A 265 4.12 -18.40 9.57
C SER A 265 5.27 -17.81 8.75
N PRO A 266 6.55 -17.95 9.18
CA PRO A 266 7.71 -17.55 8.37
C PRO A 266 7.75 -18.21 6.99
N THR A 267 7.08 -19.36 6.85
CA THR A 267 6.97 -20.13 5.60
C THR A 267 5.65 -19.90 4.87
N ALA A 268 4.75 -19.07 5.41
CA ALA A 268 3.49 -18.76 4.75
C ALA A 268 3.76 -18.09 3.41
N TYR A 269 3.08 -18.54 2.35
CA TYR A 269 3.27 -18.00 1.00
C TYR A 269 3.01 -16.48 0.93
N GLU A 270 2.08 -15.98 1.72
CA GLU A 270 1.75 -14.55 1.80
C GLU A 270 2.76 -13.72 2.59
N ASN A 271 3.67 -14.32 3.38
CA ASN A 271 4.56 -13.59 4.27
C ASN A 271 5.71 -12.91 3.49
N LEU A 272 5.69 -11.58 3.47
CA LEU A 272 6.68 -10.73 2.78
C LEU A 272 7.83 -10.31 3.70
N LYS A 273 7.93 -10.90 4.89
CA LYS A 273 8.94 -10.60 5.92
C LYS A 273 8.95 -9.13 6.36
N PHE A 274 7.78 -8.51 6.33
CA PHE A 274 7.56 -7.15 6.81
C PHE A 274 6.81 -7.21 8.14
N ASN A 275 7.38 -6.60 9.20
CA ASN A 275 6.94 -6.83 10.57
C ASN A 275 5.47 -6.48 10.84
N THR A 276 4.92 -5.49 10.12
CA THR A 276 3.55 -5.01 10.34
C THR A 276 2.55 -5.46 9.29
N GLN A 277 2.96 -6.36 8.38
CA GLN A 277 2.07 -6.93 7.37
C GLN A 277 0.84 -7.55 8.03
N LYS A 278 -0.34 -7.14 7.57
CA LYS A 278 -1.61 -7.75 7.96
C LYS A 278 -1.93 -8.97 7.10
N PRO A 279 -2.55 -10.02 7.67
CA PRO A 279 -2.87 -11.26 6.96
C PRO A 279 -4.01 -11.04 5.95
N GLU A 280 -3.92 -11.67 4.78
CA GLU A 280 -4.94 -11.51 3.73
C GLU A 280 -6.34 -11.91 4.19
N GLY A 281 -6.45 -12.93 5.04
CA GLY A 281 -7.75 -13.40 5.49
C GLY A 281 -8.49 -12.41 6.41
N LEU A 282 -7.77 -11.56 7.16
CA LEU A 282 -8.37 -10.44 7.90
C LEU A 282 -8.98 -9.43 6.92
N LEU A 283 -8.18 -8.96 5.95
CA LEU A 283 -8.63 -7.98 4.97
C LEU A 283 -9.75 -8.55 4.09
N LYS A 284 -9.71 -9.85 3.79
CA LYS A 284 -10.77 -10.55 3.05
C LYS A 284 -12.08 -10.54 3.81
N ARG A 285 -12.04 -10.73 5.13
CA ARG A 285 -13.23 -10.63 6.00
C ARG A 285 -13.79 -9.21 6.02
N ILE A 286 -12.92 -8.21 6.17
CA ILE A 286 -13.31 -6.79 6.18
C ILE A 286 -13.93 -6.40 4.82
N ILE A 287 -13.20 -6.57 3.72
CA ILE A 287 -13.64 -6.15 2.38
C ILE A 287 -14.93 -6.87 1.97
N ARG A 288 -15.08 -8.16 2.26
CA ARG A 288 -16.35 -8.86 1.96
C ARG A 288 -17.51 -8.32 2.79
N GLY A 289 -17.27 -7.99 4.05
CA GLY A 289 -18.31 -7.51 4.97
C GLY A 289 -18.78 -6.09 4.66
N HIS A 290 -17.90 -5.23 4.14
CA HIS A 290 -18.15 -3.80 4.05
C HIS A 290 -18.08 -3.24 2.61
N SER A 291 -17.98 -4.09 1.58
CA SER A 291 -18.09 -3.67 0.18
C SER A 291 -18.58 -4.79 -0.76
N CYS A 292 -19.08 -4.40 -1.92
CA CYS A 292 -19.52 -5.26 -3.03
C CYS A 292 -18.43 -5.36 -4.12
N PRO A 293 -18.50 -6.38 -5.01
CA PRO A 293 -17.67 -6.38 -6.23
C PRO A 293 -17.89 -5.10 -7.05
N GLY A 294 -16.82 -4.52 -7.60
CA GLY A 294 -16.86 -3.25 -8.34
C GLY A 294 -16.69 -1.98 -7.47
N ASP A 295 -16.98 -2.06 -6.18
CA ASP A 295 -16.81 -0.96 -5.23
C ASP A 295 -15.35 -0.48 -5.16
N LEU A 296 -15.18 0.78 -4.75
CA LEU A 296 -13.87 1.40 -4.56
C LEU A 296 -13.41 1.25 -3.10
N VAL A 297 -12.30 0.54 -2.91
CA VAL A 297 -11.65 0.34 -1.61
C VAL A 297 -10.39 1.19 -1.51
N ALA A 298 -10.15 1.86 -0.39
CA ALA A 298 -8.92 2.60 -0.17
C ALA A 298 -8.20 2.25 1.13
N ASP A 299 -6.88 2.38 1.10
CA ASP A 299 -6.00 2.26 2.25
C ASP A 299 -4.90 3.31 2.17
N PHE A 300 -4.96 4.30 3.05
CA PHE A 300 -4.02 5.42 3.09
C PHE A 300 -2.81 5.19 4.01
N PHE A 301 -2.70 3.98 4.57
CA PHE A 301 -1.57 3.49 5.36
C PHE A 301 -1.22 2.07 4.89
N CYS A 302 -1.10 1.90 3.57
CA CYS A 302 -1.22 0.57 2.97
C CYS A 302 -0.08 -0.38 3.32
N GLY A 303 1.08 0.12 3.73
CA GLY A 303 2.27 -0.67 4.02
C GLY A 303 2.59 -1.60 2.85
N THR A 304 2.61 -2.91 3.12
CA THR A 304 2.84 -3.96 2.11
C THR A 304 1.71 -4.17 1.08
N GLY A 305 0.68 -3.33 1.10
CA GLY A 305 -0.42 -3.35 0.13
C GLY A 305 -1.39 -4.52 0.27
N THR A 306 -1.55 -5.09 1.46
CA THR A 306 -2.49 -6.22 1.67
C THR A 306 -3.91 -5.86 1.26
N THR A 307 -4.38 -4.68 1.62
CA THR A 307 -5.75 -4.22 1.34
C THR A 307 -6.05 -4.21 -0.16
N GLY A 308 -5.20 -3.55 -0.97
CA GLY A 308 -5.38 -3.51 -2.43
C GLY A 308 -5.17 -4.88 -3.08
N ALA A 309 -4.22 -5.69 -2.60
CA ALA A 309 -4.02 -7.04 -3.12
C ALA A 309 -5.27 -7.93 -2.92
N VAL A 310 -5.90 -7.85 -1.75
CA VAL A 310 -7.14 -8.59 -1.47
C VAL A 310 -8.34 -7.99 -2.21
N ALA A 311 -8.44 -6.66 -2.29
CA ALA A 311 -9.48 -5.97 -3.05
C ALA A 311 -9.46 -6.40 -4.53
N GLU A 312 -8.27 -6.46 -5.15
CA GLU A 312 -8.06 -6.93 -6.52
C GLU A 312 -8.57 -8.37 -6.69
N LYS A 313 -8.15 -9.31 -5.84
CA LYS A 313 -8.60 -10.72 -5.88
C LYS A 313 -10.10 -10.88 -5.69
N LEU A 314 -10.73 -9.93 -5.02
CA LEU A 314 -12.17 -9.91 -4.78
C LEU A 314 -12.93 -9.12 -5.87
N GLY A 315 -12.27 -8.59 -6.90
CA GLY A 315 -12.92 -7.84 -7.98
C GLY A 315 -13.39 -6.45 -7.58
N ARG A 316 -12.70 -5.80 -6.63
CA ARG A 316 -12.92 -4.39 -6.26
C ARG A 316 -11.92 -3.49 -6.98
N ARG A 317 -12.25 -2.21 -7.10
CA ARG A 317 -11.30 -1.16 -7.47
C ARG A 317 -10.53 -0.74 -6.22
N TRP A 318 -9.30 -0.27 -6.37
CA TRP A 318 -8.50 0.13 -5.21
C TRP A 318 -7.64 1.38 -5.43
N ILE A 319 -7.44 2.09 -4.31
CA ILE A 319 -6.45 3.15 -4.13
C ILE A 319 -5.62 2.80 -2.89
N MET A 320 -4.30 2.81 -3.02
CA MET A 320 -3.39 2.58 -1.90
C MET A 320 -2.41 3.74 -1.80
N ALA A 321 -2.08 4.18 -0.58
CA ALA A 321 -1.09 5.20 -0.34
C ALA A 321 -0.17 4.85 0.84
N ASP A 322 1.11 5.19 0.71
CA ASP A 322 2.07 5.15 1.80
C ASP A 322 3.19 6.19 1.60
N ALA A 323 3.75 6.67 2.71
CA ALA A 323 4.89 7.58 2.69
C ALA A 323 6.23 6.83 2.60
N SER A 324 6.26 5.52 2.93
CA SER A 324 7.46 4.70 2.90
C SER A 324 7.70 4.12 1.51
N ARG A 325 8.81 4.52 0.89
CA ARG A 325 9.20 4.00 -0.43
C ARG A 325 9.46 2.50 -0.41
N LEU A 326 10.03 1.99 0.69
CA LEU A 326 10.25 0.56 0.89
C LEU A 326 8.93 -0.22 0.93
N ALA A 327 7.91 0.31 1.62
CA ALA A 327 6.59 -0.31 1.67
C ALA A 327 5.95 -0.34 0.28
N LEU A 328 6.08 0.75 -0.48
CA LEU A 328 5.59 0.87 -1.85
C LEU A 328 6.25 -0.12 -2.81
N ILE A 329 7.56 -0.34 -2.72
CA ILE A 329 8.24 -1.37 -3.53
C ILE A 329 7.67 -2.75 -3.23
N ILE A 330 7.48 -3.07 -1.96
CA ILE A 330 6.91 -4.37 -1.54
C ILE A 330 5.49 -4.52 -2.06
N ALA A 331 4.65 -3.49 -1.94
CA ALA A 331 3.29 -3.47 -2.47
C ALA A 331 3.28 -3.63 -4.00
N TYR A 332 4.12 -2.89 -4.71
CA TYR A 332 4.27 -2.95 -6.17
C TYR A 332 4.64 -4.37 -6.63
N LYS A 333 5.70 -4.96 -6.05
CA LYS A 333 6.11 -6.34 -6.37
C LYS A 333 5.01 -7.35 -6.08
N ARG A 334 4.31 -7.20 -4.95
CA ARG A 334 3.21 -8.08 -4.57
C ARG A 334 2.08 -8.05 -5.60
N LEU A 335 1.69 -6.85 -6.04
CA LEU A 335 0.67 -6.64 -7.06
C LEU A 335 1.05 -7.28 -8.40
N LEU A 336 2.29 -7.08 -8.85
CA LEU A 336 2.79 -7.70 -10.08
C LEU A 336 2.81 -9.23 -10.00
N GLN A 337 3.33 -9.79 -8.91
CA GLN A 337 3.46 -11.24 -8.73
C GLN A 337 2.12 -11.98 -8.67
N GLN A 338 1.05 -11.32 -8.21
CA GLN A 338 -0.29 -11.90 -8.22
C GLN A 338 -1.02 -11.77 -9.56
N GLY A 339 -0.47 -11.03 -10.53
CA GLY A 339 -1.11 -10.75 -11.82
C GLY A 339 -2.31 -9.81 -11.70
N CYS A 340 -2.12 -8.65 -11.04
CA CYS A 340 -3.17 -7.64 -10.97
C CYS A 340 -3.51 -7.03 -12.34
N ARG A 341 -4.65 -6.36 -12.43
CA ARG A 341 -4.97 -5.45 -13.54
C ARG A 341 -3.99 -4.27 -13.59
N PRO A 342 -3.92 -3.55 -14.74
CA PRO A 342 -3.20 -2.30 -14.84
C PRO A 342 -3.51 -1.32 -13.71
N PHE A 343 -2.48 -0.60 -13.29
CA PHE A 343 -2.58 0.43 -12.25
C PHE A 343 -1.62 1.57 -12.52
N ILE A 344 -1.88 2.72 -11.95
CA ILE A 344 -1.06 3.92 -12.09
C ILE A 344 -0.31 4.17 -10.79
N HIS A 345 0.99 4.41 -10.89
CA HIS A 345 1.81 4.90 -9.79
C HIS A 345 1.91 6.43 -9.85
N HIS A 346 1.55 7.09 -8.76
CA HIS A 346 1.53 8.55 -8.66
C HIS A 346 2.36 9.03 -7.48
N SER A 347 2.87 10.25 -7.61
CA SER A 347 3.34 11.08 -6.50
C SER A 347 2.61 12.42 -6.49
N ILE A 348 2.89 13.26 -5.48
CA ILE A 348 2.45 14.66 -5.49
C ILE A 348 3.19 15.47 -6.57
N ALA A 349 2.46 16.33 -7.30
CA ALA A 349 3.03 17.28 -8.24
C ALA A 349 3.69 18.48 -7.53
N GLY A 350 4.84 18.93 -8.04
CA GLY A 350 5.68 19.90 -7.35
C GLY A 350 5.19 21.36 -7.40
N LYS A 351 4.71 21.86 -6.25
CA LYS A 351 4.95 23.23 -5.71
C LYS A 351 4.69 23.36 -4.19
N ILE A 352 4.15 22.34 -3.52
CA ILE A 352 3.78 22.37 -2.08
C ILE A 352 4.62 21.36 -1.26
N ALA A 353 5.91 21.20 -1.59
CA ALA A 353 6.87 20.48 -0.74
C ALA A 353 7.72 21.51 0.03
N GLN A 354 7.09 22.34 0.86
CA GLN A 354 7.77 23.13 1.88
C GLN A 354 7.37 22.58 3.24
N GLY A 355 8.12 21.58 3.71
CA GLY A 355 7.88 20.94 5.01
C GLY A 355 8.84 19.80 5.31
N GLU A 356 9.32 19.10 4.28
CA GLU A 356 10.40 18.11 4.39
C GLU A 356 11.39 18.33 3.25
N ASN A 357 12.68 18.12 3.54
CA ASN A 357 13.83 18.32 2.68
C ASN A 357 13.77 17.52 1.36
N ASN A 358 12.92 17.92 0.42
CA ASN A 358 13.00 17.51 -0.97
C ASN A 358 13.79 18.53 -1.77
N SER A 359 15.05 18.76 -1.36
CA SER A 359 16.08 19.04 -2.36
C SER A 359 16.02 17.89 -3.36
N ARG A 360 16.05 18.17 -4.67
CA ARG A 360 16.28 17.14 -5.69
C ARG A 360 17.55 16.39 -5.29
N GLU A 361 17.41 15.27 -4.59
CA GLU A 361 18.54 14.41 -4.25
C GLU A 361 19.13 13.99 -5.59
N ALA A 362 20.43 14.27 -5.77
CA ALA A 362 21.14 13.77 -6.93
C ALA A 362 20.92 12.26 -7.01
N ALA A 363 20.69 11.72 -8.21
CA ALA A 363 20.43 10.29 -8.39
C ALA A 363 21.54 9.48 -7.71
N ILE A 364 21.20 8.81 -6.61
CA ILE A 364 22.14 8.06 -5.78
C ILE A 364 22.70 6.88 -6.58
N CYS A 365 21.89 6.32 -7.48
CA CYS A 365 22.27 5.26 -8.40
C CYS A 365 22.04 5.64 -9.88
N GLN A 366 22.89 5.09 -10.75
CA GLN A 366 22.80 5.22 -12.21
C GLN A 366 22.75 3.82 -12.83
N LEU A 367 21.67 3.54 -13.57
CA LEU A 367 21.56 2.37 -14.42
C LEU A 367 22.44 2.54 -15.65
N TYR A 368 23.08 1.45 -16.08
CA TYR A 368 23.68 1.37 -17.41
C TYR A 368 23.28 0.07 -18.09
N LEU A 369 23.11 0.14 -19.42
CA LEU A 369 22.76 -1.00 -20.25
C LEU A 369 24.03 -1.61 -20.83
N LYS A 370 24.11 -2.94 -20.81
CA LYS A 370 25.17 -3.68 -21.53
C LYS A 370 24.80 -3.82 -23.00
N GLN A 371 23.51 -3.97 -23.29
CA GLN A 371 23.00 -4.10 -24.64
C GLN A 371 21.57 -3.57 -24.75
N LEU A 372 21.31 -2.88 -25.85
CA LEU A 372 19.98 -2.55 -26.35
C LEU A 372 20.03 -2.71 -27.88
N LEU A 373 19.32 -3.70 -28.39
CA LEU A 373 19.19 -3.93 -29.84
C LEU A 373 17.73 -4.07 -30.21
N VAL A 374 17.36 -3.47 -31.33
CA VAL A 374 16.05 -3.66 -31.94
C VAL A 374 16.26 -4.37 -33.27
N GLN A 375 15.61 -5.52 -33.43
CA GLN A 375 15.72 -6.33 -34.63
C GLN A 375 14.36 -6.63 -35.22
N ASN A 376 14.35 -6.83 -36.53
CA ASN A 376 13.14 -7.18 -37.25
C ASN A 376 12.75 -8.63 -36.99
N CYS A 377 11.54 -8.91 -36.53
CA CYS A 377 11.07 -10.29 -36.32
C CYS A 377 9.99 -10.71 -37.32
N SER A 378 9.12 -9.79 -37.76
CA SER A 378 8.13 -10.02 -38.82
C SER A 378 7.72 -8.71 -39.50
N ALA A 379 6.89 -8.74 -40.55
CA ALA A 379 6.48 -7.56 -41.32
C ALA A 379 5.93 -6.40 -40.46
N ASP A 380 5.25 -6.69 -39.36
CA ASP A 380 4.58 -5.69 -38.51
C ASP A 380 5.11 -5.67 -37.06
N CYS A 381 6.14 -6.46 -36.76
CA CYS A 381 6.70 -6.54 -35.41
C CYS A 381 8.23 -6.43 -35.40
N ASP A 382 8.73 -5.82 -34.33
CA ASP A 382 10.14 -5.84 -33.97
C ASP A 382 10.34 -6.62 -32.66
N GLU A 383 11.57 -7.05 -32.43
CA GLU A 383 12.01 -7.62 -31.16
C GLU A 383 13.07 -6.71 -30.53
N ILE A 384 12.82 -6.30 -29.29
CA ILE A 384 13.75 -5.56 -28.46
C ILE A 384 14.50 -6.57 -27.58
N LEU A 385 15.83 -6.58 -27.72
CA LEU A 385 16.77 -7.33 -26.90
C LEU A 385 17.45 -6.37 -25.93
N LEU A 386 17.22 -6.57 -24.64
CA LEU A 386 17.83 -5.76 -23.58
C LEU A 386 18.66 -6.64 -22.66
N GLU A 387 19.85 -6.16 -22.30
CA GLU A 387 20.68 -6.71 -21.24
C GLU A 387 21.18 -5.57 -20.34
N LEU A 388 20.86 -5.65 -19.06
CA LEU A 388 21.34 -4.74 -18.04
C LEU A 388 22.82 -4.94 -17.79
N GLY A 389 23.56 -3.84 -17.70
CA GLY A 389 24.90 -3.83 -17.14
C GLY A 389 24.87 -3.80 -15.61
N GLY A 390 23.94 -3.05 -15.03
CA GLY A 390 23.66 -2.98 -13.60
C GLY A 390 23.50 -1.56 -13.09
N LEU A 391 23.64 -1.39 -11.77
CA LEU A 391 23.58 -0.09 -11.09
C LEU A 391 24.98 0.32 -10.62
N THR A 392 25.34 1.57 -10.87
CA THR A 392 26.48 2.23 -10.24
C THR A 392 26.00 3.23 -9.20
N TYR A 393 26.78 3.44 -8.14
CA TYR A 393 26.42 4.32 -7.03
C TYR A 393 27.44 5.43 -6.89
N SER A 394 26.96 6.68 -6.79
CA SER A 394 27.83 7.85 -6.61
C SER A 394 28.41 7.92 -5.19
N THR A 395 27.62 7.54 -4.19
CA THR A 395 28.03 7.37 -2.80
C THR A 395 27.08 6.41 -2.07
N PHE A 396 27.58 5.76 -1.01
CA PHE A 396 26.78 4.95 -0.08
C PHE A 396 26.55 5.68 1.26
N ASP A 397 27.06 6.91 1.41
CA ASP A 397 27.10 7.60 2.70
C ASP A 397 25.70 7.99 3.17
N HIS A 398 24.81 8.34 2.23
CA HIS A 398 23.42 8.71 2.49
C HIS A 398 22.51 7.51 2.78
N LEU A 399 22.99 6.27 2.56
CA LEU A 399 22.19 5.11 2.90
C LEU A 399 22.06 4.97 4.43
N PRO A 400 20.85 4.66 4.94
CA PRO A 400 20.56 4.55 6.37
C PRO A 400 21.08 3.23 6.96
N LEU A 401 22.38 2.97 6.79
CA LEU A 401 23.06 1.73 7.16
C LEU A 401 24.17 1.99 8.18
N SER A 402 24.35 1.04 9.11
CA SER A 402 25.50 1.02 10.01
C SER A 402 26.81 0.70 9.27
N GLY A 403 27.95 1.10 9.83
CA GLY A 403 29.25 1.01 9.16
C GLY A 403 29.58 -0.37 8.58
N GLU A 404 29.50 -1.43 9.38
CA GLU A 404 29.83 -2.80 8.90
C GLU A 404 28.90 -3.27 7.77
N VAL A 405 27.60 -2.97 7.87
CA VAL A 405 26.62 -3.36 6.84
C VAL A 405 26.80 -2.54 5.57
N LYS A 406 27.12 -1.25 5.72
CA LYS A 406 27.39 -0.34 4.60
C LYS A 406 28.59 -0.81 3.77
N GLU A 407 29.68 -1.24 4.42
CA GLU A 407 30.85 -1.80 3.72
C GLU A 407 30.49 -3.09 2.97
N LYS A 408 29.75 -4.02 3.60
CA LYS A 408 29.30 -5.26 2.92
C LYS A 408 28.43 -4.97 1.70
N VAL A 409 27.53 -3.99 1.80
CA VAL A 409 26.68 -3.56 0.68
C VAL A 409 27.52 -2.94 -0.44
N ARG A 410 28.51 -2.11 -0.09
CA ARG A 410 29.44 -1.50 -1.04
C ARG A 410 30.26 -2.56 -1.78
N GLU A 411 30.88 -3.49 -1.06
CA GLU A 411 31.64 -4.60 -1.64
C GLU A 411 30.77 -5.46 -2.56
N LEU A 412 29.54 -5.75 -2.15
CA LEU A 412 28.57 -6.49 -2.94
C LEU A 412 28.26 -5.77 -4.26
N ALA A 413 27.92 -4.48 -4.20
CA ALA A 413 27.60 -3.69 -5.39
C ALA A 413 28.76 -3.59 -6.38
N LEU A 414 30.00 -3.55 -5.89
CA LEU A 414 31.21 -3.56 -6.73
C LEU A 414 31.46 -4.92 -7.39
N CYS A 415 31.11 -6.02 -6.72
CA CYS A 415 31.32 -7.37 -7.23
C CYS A 415 30.21 -7.85 -8.19
N ASP A 416 28.98 -7.47 -7.91
CA ASP A 416 27.78 -7.83 -8.68
C ASP A 416 26.90 -6.57 -8.83
N PRO A 417 27.01 -5.87 -9.98
CA PRO A 417 26.25 -4.65 -10.25
C PRO A 417 24.73 -4.82 -10.25
N LEU A 418 24.21 -6.05 -10.29
CA LEU A 418 22.78 -6.36 -10.22
C LEU A 418 22.33 -6.75 -8.81
N ALA A 419 23.27 -6.94 -7.87
CA ALA A 419 22.96 -7.48 -6.56
C ALA A 419 22.00 -6.61 -5.74
N LEU A 420 21.98 -5.30 -5.97
CA LEU A 420 21.08 -4.36 -5.28
C LEU A 420 19.79 -4.06 -6.05
N LEU A 421 19.66 -4.54 -7.30
CA LEU A 421 18.47 -4.33 -8.12
C LEU A 421 17.27 -5.08 -7.55
N GLU A 422 16.19 -4.37 -7.23
CA GLU A 422 14.99 -4.97 -6.66
C GLU A 422 13.93 -5.28 -7.71
N TYR A 423 13.76 -4.39 -8.69
CA TYR A 423 13.04 -4.68 -9.92
C TYR A 423 13.48 -3.72 -11.03
N TRP A 424 13.16 -4.08 -12.27
CA TRP A 424 13.29 -3.19 -13.42
C TRP A 424 12.13 -3.38 -14.38
N SER A 425 11.94 -2.39 -15.24
CA SER A 425 10.84 -2.33 -16.19
C SER A 425 11.26 -1.63 -17.47
N VAL A 426 10.51 -1.91 -18.54
CA VAL A 426 10.77 -1.41 -19.88
C VAL A 426 9.54 -0.70 -20.41
N ASP A 427 9.76 0.51 -20.90
CA ASP A 427 8.87 1.25 -21.78
C ASP A 427 9.47 1.22 -23.19
N PRO A 428 8.91 0.44 -24.14
CA PRO A 428 9.47 0.30 -25.47
C PRO A 428 9.27 1.55 -26.34
N ASP A 429 8.30 2.40 -26.02
CA ASP A 429 7.82 3.48 -26.89
C ASP A 429 7.52 4.75 -26.05
N TYR A 430 8.50 5.20 -25.26
CA TYR A 430 8.34 6.29 -24.32
C TYR A 430 8.05 7.63 -25.01
N ASP A 431 6.91 8.23 -24.68
CA ASP A 431 6.40 9.47 -25.27
C ASP A 431 7.03 10.75 -24.73
N GLY A 432 7.95 10.64 -23.77
CA GLY A 432 8.57 11.80 -23.13
C GLY A 432 7.77 12.39 -21.96
N LYS A 433 6.59 11.85 -21.65
CA LYS A 433 5.68 12.35 -20.60
C LYS A 433 5.43 11.32 -19.52
N THR A 434 4.99 10.11 -19.88
CA THR A 434 4.56 9.09 -18.93
C THR A 434 5.27 7.78 -19.22
N PHE A 435 5.97 7.25 -18.22
CA PHE A 435 6.65 5.96 -18.33
C PHE A 435 5.60 4.85 -18.33
N ARG A 436 5.46 4.13 -19.44
CA ARG A 436 4.56 2.98 -19.61
C ARG A 436 5.34 1.71 -19.38
N SER A 437 5.35 1.27 -18.12
CA SER A 437 5.95 0.01 -17.71
C SER A 437 5.16 -1.13 -18.34
N SER A 438 5.65 -1.58 -19.51
CA SER A 438 4.97 -2.55 -20.36
C SER A 438 5.48 -3.96 -20.13
N TRP A 439 6.70 -4.08 -19.60
CA TRP A 439 7.29 -5.33 -19.13
C TRP A 439 8.04 -5.07 -17.82
N GLN A 440 8.00 -6.03 -16.89
CA GLN A 440 8.70 -5.93 -15.62
C GLN A 440 9.43 -7.24 -15.25
N CYS A 441 10.50 -7.11 -14.49
CA CYS A 441 11.14 -8.21 -13.78
C CYS A 441 11.50 -7.80 -12.35
N CYS A 442 11.12 -8.64 -11.40
CA CYS A 442 11.29 -8.41 -9.98
C CYS A 442 12.28 -9.42 -9.40
N ARG A 443 13.01 -9.03 -8.36
CA ARG A 443 13.86 -9.94 -7.60
C ARG A 443 13.08 -11.14 -7.10
N GLY A 444 13.53 -12.32 -7.52
CA GLY A 444 12.97 -13.61 -7.16
C GLY A 444 13.28 -14.03 -5.72
N ARG A 445 12.69 -15.16 -5.30
CA ARG A 445 12.97 -15.76 -3.97
C ARG A 445 14.39 -16.28 -3.83
N ASP A 446 15.05 -16.56 -4.95
CA ASP A 446 16.45 -16.88 -5.01
C ASP A 446 17.36 -15.65 -4.83
N GLY A 447 16.78 -14.45 -4.67
CA GLY A 447 17.50 -13.21 -4.42
C GLY A 447 18.12 -12.61 -5.67
N ARG A 448 17.80 -13.08 -6.87
CA ARG A 448 18.35 -12.56 -8.14
C ARG A 448 17.27 -11.91 -9.00
N VAL A 449 17.72 -11.09 -9.93
CA VAL A 449 16.91 -10.46 -10.98
C VAL A 449 17.46 -10.93 -12.31
N ASP A 450 16.59 -11.32 -13.25
CA ASP A 450 17.03 -11.64 -14.60
C ASP A 450 17.58 -10.38 -15.27
N SER A 451 18.79 -10.49 -15.82
CA SER A 451 19.54 -9.35 -16.37
C SER A 451 19.09 -8.95 -17.77
N GLY A 452 18.32 -9.79 -18.47
CA GLY A 452 17.96 -9.51 -19.85
C GLY A 452 16.59 -10.04 -20.23
N VAL A 453 16.05 -9.47 -21.30
CA VAL A 453 14.72 -9.77 -21.82
C VAL A 453 14.69 -9.67 -23.34
N LYS A 454 13.80 -10.47 -23.93
CA LYS A 454 13.34 -10.31 -25.32
C LYS A 454 11.87 -9.94 -25.31
N ILE A 455 11.55 -8.81 -25.94
CA ILE A 455 10.19 -8.26 -25.97
C ILE A 455 9.77 -8.10 -27.42
N ALA A 456 8.63 -8.68 -27.80
CA ALA A 456 8.02 -8.45 -29.09
C ALA A 456 7.11 -7.21 -29.03
N VAL A 457 7.31 -6.27 -29.94
CA VAL A 457 6.58 -5.00 -29.99
C VAL A 457 6.08 -4.71 -31.42
N PRO A 458 4.98 -3.96 -31.60
CA PRO A 458 4.58 -3.49 -32.91
C PRO A 458 5.70 -2.70 -33.58
N ARG A 459 5.83 -2.79 -34.91
CA ARG A 459 6.83 -2.01 -35.63
C ARG A 459 6.45 -0.52 -35.63
N VAL A 460 7.44 0.34 -35.38
CA VAL A 460 7.29 1.79 -35.50
C VAL A 460 8.15 2.27 -36.67
N THR A 461 7.60 3.14 -37.52
CA THR A 461 8.36 3.80 -38.59
C THR A 461 9.05 5.05 -38.04
N GLY A 462 10.37 5.17 -38.22
CA GLY A 462 11.13 6.34 -37.81
C GLY A 462 11.80 6.16 -36.45
N VAL A 463 11.53 7.05 -35.50
CA VAL A 463 12.30 7.12 -34.25
C VAL A 463 11.56 6.40 -33.13
N ARG A 464 12.16 5.36 -32.57
CA ARG A 464 11.69 4.65 -31.37
C ARG A 464 12.53 5.07 -30.16
N ARG A 465 11.87 5.47 -29.08
CA ARG A 465 12.53 5.82 -27.81
C ARG A 465 12.22 4.75 -26.76
N ILE A 466 13.22 3.95 -26.41
CA ILE A 466 13.09 2.89 -25.41
C ILE A 466 13.65 3.42 -24.10
N CYS A 467 12.89 3.31 -23.01
CA CYS A 467 13.33 3.64 -21.67
C CYS A 467 13.30 2.42 -20.75
N VAL A 468 14.34 2.30 -19.93
CA VAL A 468 14.50 1.25 -18.93
C VAL A 468 14.57 1.91 -17.57
N LYS A 469 13.67 1.54 -16.67
CA LYS A 469 13.63 2.00 -15.28
C LYS A 469 14.08 0.86 -14.36
N ALA A 470 15.04 1.14 -13.49
CA ALA A 470 15.53 0.23 -12.46
C ALA A 470 15.27 0.82 -11.07
N VAL A 471 14.90 -0.03 -10.11
CA VAL A 471 14.69 0.34 -8.71
C VAL A 471 15.47 -0.60 -7.82
N ASP A 472 16.23 -0.06 -6.88
CA ASP A 472 17.05 -0.83 -5.96
C ASP A 472 16.33 -1.20 -4.65
N VAL A 473 16.99 -1.98 -3.80
CA VAL A 473 16.46 -2.43 -2.49
C VAL A 473 16.23 -1.31 -1.47
N PHE A 474 16.68 -0.09 -1.76
CA PHE A 474 16.48 1.10 -0.94
C PHE A 474 15.35 1.99 -1.48
N GLY A 475 14.86 1.70 -2.69
CA GLY A 475 13.86 2.51 -3.38
C GLY A 475 14.41 3.65 -4.22
N ASN A 476 15.72 3.67 -4.46
CA ASN A 476 16.30 4.59 -5.43
C ASN A 476 15.91 4.14 -6.83
N GLU A 477 15.55 5.10 -7.66
CA GLU A 477 15.16 4.86 -9.05
C GLU A 477 16.19 5.44 -10.00
N SER A 478 16.42 4.75 -11.12
CA SER A 478 17.24 5.23 -12.21
C SER A 478 16.60 4.87 -13.54
N VAL A 479 16.63 5.80 -14.49
CA VAL A 479 16.03 5.63 -15.82
C VAL A 479 17.08 5.92 -16.89
N VAL A 480 17.24 5.00 -17.84
CA VAL A 480 18.04 5.20 -19.06
C VAL A 480 17.10 5.18 -20.23
N CYS A 481 17.27 6.11 -21.17
CA CYS A 481 16.52 6.13 -22.41
C CYS A 481 17.48 6.16 -23.59
N GLU A 482 17.25 5.29 -24.57
CA GLU A 482 17.97 5.28 -25.83
C GLU A 482 16.99 5.44 -26.99
N THR A 483 17.48 6.05 -28.06
CA THR A 483 16.70 6.33 -29.26
C THR A 483 17.28 5.52 -30.42
N VAL A 484 16.43 4.74 -31.06
CA VAL A 484 16.79 3.86 -32.18
C VAL A 484 16.02 4.34 -33.42
N ASN A 485 16.73 4.50 -34.53
CA ASN A 485 16.12 4.79 -35.83
C ASN A 485 15.77 3.47 -36.51
N GLN A 486 14.52 3.30 -36.92
CA GLN A 486 13.97 2.12 -37.57
C GLN A 486 13.45 2.39 -38.98
#